data_AF-A0A316ANJ9-F1
#
_entry.id   AF-A0A316ANJ9-F1
#
_cell.length_a   1.000
_cell.length_b   1.000
_cell.length_c   1.000
_cell.angle_alpha   90.00
_cell.angle_beta   90.00
_cell.angle_gamma   90.00
#
_symmetry.space_group_name_H-M   'P 1'
#
loop_
_entity.id
_entity.type
_entity.pdbx_description
1 polymer ?
#
loop_
_entity_poly.entity_id
_entity_poly.type
_entity_poly.pdbx_seq_one_letter_code
_entity_poly.pdbx_strand_id
1 'polypeptide(L)'
;MKNMKPNFGFSAIAVGAFALALGLAACGDGESSNGPANDDDSSSSSVILSGGSAGVEGSSSSSAKSSSSVASSSSMKAAWAYLNPDIDYGEFTDERDGQVYKTVKICDKNDENCQTWMAENLNYDPGDVSDMGDYAWSGCYDNESANCDKYGRLYTWEVAMDDASCAYGNSCNPSGIVQGVCPAGWHLPTKEDWQKLVKPMATSVDDYTTFWDYYGAGVELKTVDGWNPSSNENKGTNASGFSALPAGYSYYYGESGFDDAGYRAYFWSATQRENDSDSAYGMYLYYYDVSAYLGYYGKDYGFSVRCLQNSN
;
A
#
# COMPACT_ATOMS: atom_id res chain seq x y z
N MET A 1 -6.36 -54.75 12.84
CA MET A 1 -5.35 -53.68 12.77
C MET A 1 -6.08 -52.39 12.44
N LYS A 2 -6.23 -51.49 13.44
CA LYS A 2 -6.87 -50.19 13.31
C LYS A 2 -5.77 -49.15 13.07
N ASN A 3 -5.81 -48.43 11.95
CA ASN A 3 -4.87 -47.36 11.66
C ASN A 3 -5.33 -46.06 12.34
N MET A 4 -4.49 -45.55 13.24
CA MET A 4 -4.59 -44.23 13.86
C MET A 4 -4.25 -43.13 12.85
N LYS A 5 -5.11 -42.12 12.74
CA LYS A 5 -4.78 -40.82 12.14
C LYS A 5 -4.09 -39.95 13.19
N PRO A 6 -3.03 -39.19 12.86
CA PRO A 6 -2.47 -38.21 13.79
C PRO A 6 -3.39 -36.98 13.85
N ASN A 7 -3.68 -36.56 15.07
CA ASN A 7 -4.48 -35.41 15.43
C ASN A 7 -3.49 -34.25 15.67
N PHE A 8 -3.41 -33.27 14.77
CA PHE A 8 -2.67 -32.04 15.03
C PHE A 8 -3.65 -30.98 15.54
N GLY A 9 -3.70 -30.82 16.85
CA GLY A 9 -4.34 -29.69 17.49
C GLY A 9 -3.41 -28.49 17.45
N PHE A 10 -3.81 -27.43 16.76
CA PHE A 10 -3.15 -26.13 16.89
C PHE A 10 -3.75 -25.40 18.08
N SER A 11 -2.86 -25.01 19.00
CA SER A 11 -3.15 -24.26 20.20
C SER A 11 -3.39 -22.80 19.81
N ALA A 12 -4.58 -22.28 20.11
CA ALA A 12 -4.85 -20.85 20.10
C ALA A 12 -3.95 -20.18 21.14
N ILE A 13 -3.01 -19.35 20.70
CA ILE A 13 -2.24 -18.50 21.58
C ILE A 13 -3.17 -17.37 22.04
N ALA A 14 -3.67 -17.51 23.26
CA ALA A 14 -4.29 -16.42 23.99
C ALA A 14 -3.19 -15.39 24.33
N VAL A 15 -3.31 -14.18 23.78
CA VAL A 15 -2.46 -13.05 24.14
C VAL A 15 -2.89 -12.61 25.55
N GLY A 16 -2.08 -13.00 26.54
CA GLY A 16 -2.24 -12.55 27.92
C GLY A 16 -1.76 -11.12 28.08
N ALA A 17 -2.68 -10.24 28.48
CA ALA A 17 -2.38 -8.88 28.89
C ALA A 17 -1.42 -8.87 30.09
N PHE A 18 -0.17 -8.47 29.86
CA PHE A 18 0.77 -8.16 30.94
C PHE A 18 0.60 -6.68 31.31
N ALA A 19 -0.17 -6.44 32.38
CA ALA A 19 -0.22 -5.15 33.05
C ALA A 19 1.11 -4.93 33.80
N LEU A 20 1.99 -4.09 33.25
CA LEU A 20 3.18 -3.62 33.95
C LEU A 20 2.83 -2.33 34.71
N ALA A 21 2.67 -2.45 36.02
CA ALA A 21 2.53 -1.32 36.92
C ALA A 21 3.90 -0.60 37.03
N LEU A 22 4.02 0.58 36.43
CA LEU A 22 5.12 1.51 36.68
C LEU A 22 4.70 2.48 37.80
N GLY A 23 5.40 2.35 38.93
CA GLY A 23 5.26 3.24 40.07
C GLY A 23 5.84 4.62 39.80
N LEU A 24 5.06 5.65 40.11
CA LEU A 24 5.46 7.04 40.18
C LEU A 24 6.48 7.25 41.31
N ALA A 25 7.62 7.86 41.00
CA ALA A 25 8.46 8.55 41.97
C ALA A 25 8.74 9.96 41.44
N ALA A 26 8.19 10.95 42.14
CA ALA A 26 8.37 12.37 41.90
C ALA A 26 9.44 12.95 42.84
N CYS A 27 10.29 13.82 42.31
CA CYS A 27 11.00 14.95 42.92
C CYS A 27 11.45 15.82 41.71
N GLY A 28 11.28 17.13 41.62
CA GLY A 28 11.06 18.17 42.63
C GLY A 28 12.20 19.19 42.56
N ASP A 29 11.98 20.26 41.78
CA ASP A 29 12.46 21.65 41.88
C ASP A 29 13.92 22.08 41.57
N GLY A 30 14.03 23.22 40.87
CA GLY A 30 15.24 24.06 40.82
C GLY A 30 15.32 25.10 39.68
N GLU A 31 14.58 26.21 39.84
CA GLU A 31 14.84 27.63 39.45
C GLU A 31 15.92 27.98 38.37
N SER A 32 15.62 28.68 37.27
CA SER A 32 15.19 30.08 37.02
C SER A 32 16.31 31.13 36.75
N SER A 33 16.05 31.96 35.74
CA SER A 33 16.45 33.37 35.54
C SER A 33 17.46 33.77 34.42
N ASN A 34 16.87 34.42 33.41
CA ASN A 34 17.17 35.74 32.83
C ASN A 34 18.58 36.14 32.32
N GLY A 35 18.57 36.62 31.07
CA GLY A 35 19.48 37.65 30.57
C GLY A 35 19.15 38.04 29.13
N PRO A 36 18.67 39.27 28.86
CA PRO A 36 18.37 39.75 27.50
C PRO A 36 19.50 40.61 26.91
N ALA A 37 19.36 40.89 25.62
CA ALA A 37 19.40 42.24 25.02
C ALA A 37 20.36 42.44 23.84
N ASN A 38 19.85 43.30 22.95
CA ASN A 38 20.50 44.13 21.94
C ASN A 38 20.74 43.46 20.58
N ASP A 39 20.54 44.11 19.44
CA ASP A 39 19.77 45.27 18.95
C ASP A 39 20.34 45.50 17.51
N ASP A 40 19.60 46.24 16.69
CA ASP A 40 20.08 46.98 15.51
C ASP A 40 20.47 46.15 14.25
N ASP A 41 20.17 46.52 13.01
CA ASP A 41 19.49 47.69 12.44
C ASP A 41 19.24 47.46 10.93
N SER A 42 18.25 48.18 10.40
CA SER A 42 18.24 48.88 9.09
C SER A 42 18.51 48.11 7.77
N SER A 43 17.50 48.01 6.87
CA SER A 43 17.20 48.96 5.76
C SER A 43 18.29 48.98 4.66
N SER A 44 18.04 48.80 3.35
CA SER A 44 17.15 49.61 2.49
C SER A 44 17.25 49.19 1.00
N SER A 45 16.17 49.43 0.24
CA SER A 45 16.14 49.95 -1.16
C SER A 45 16.63 49.04 -2.32
N SER A 46 16.13 49.05 -3.56
CA SER A 46 15.13 49.84 -4.30
C SER A 46 15.06 49.37 -5.78
N VAL A 47 13.84 49.29 -6.35
CA VAL A 47 13.32 49.64 -7.73
C VAL A 47 14.26 49.64 -8.98
N ILE A 48 13.91 49.20 -10.21
CA ILE A 48 13.00 49.70 -11.31
C ILE A 48 13.18 48.72 -12.52
N LEU A 49 12.17 48.06 -13.10
CA LEU A 49 11.30 48.38 -14.27
C LEU A 49 11.91 48.43 -15.71
N SER A 50 11.30 47.62 -16.61
CA SER A 50 10.79 47.94 -17.98
C SER A 50 11.55 47.62 -19.29
N GLY A 51 10.81 46.98 -20.23
CA GLY A 51 10.76 47.23 -21.70
C GLY A 51 11.56 46.26 -22.60
N GLY A 52 11.12 45.79 -23.78
CA GLY A 52 9.92 46.01 -24.59
C GLY A 52 9.97 45.25 -25.95
N SER A 53 8.77 44.96 -26.49
CA SER A 53 8.24 44.74 -27.87
C SER A 53 9.05 44.28 -29.12
N ALA A 54 8.54 43.20 -29.73
CA ALA A 54 7.94 43.01 -31.09
C ALA A 54 8.67 43.25 -32.45
N GLY A 55 8.41 42.30 -33.38
CA GLY A 55 8.54 42.35 -34.86
C GLY A 55 9.78 41.61 -35.40
N VAL A 56 9.79 40.72 -36.42
CA VAL A 56 9.09 40.74 -37.74
C VAL A 56 9.11 39.33 -38.38
N GLU A 57 8.15 39.06 -39.28
CA GLU A 57 7.99 37.83 -40.10
C GLU A 57 9.05 37.64 -41.22
N GLY A 58 9.20 36.39 -41.66
CA GLY A 58 9.87 36.03 -42.93
C GLY A 58 9.85 34.52 -43.21
N SER A 59 8.93 34.09 -44.08
CA SER A 59 8.75 32.73 -44.59
C SER A 59 9.92 32.18 -45.42
N SER A 60 10.17 30.85 -45.40
CA SER A 60 10.26 29.96 -46.60
C SER A 60 10.77 28.54 -46.29
N SER A 61 9.90 27.56 -46.54
CA SER A 61 10.08 26.19 -47.09
C SER A 61 11.37 25.37 -46.89
N SER A 62 11.23 24.18 -46.28
CA SER A 62 11.22 22.86 -46.94
C SER A 62 11.94 21.72 -46.19
N SER A 63 11.29 20.54 -46.22
CA SER A 63 11.88 19.19 -46.22
C SER A 63 12.36 18.53 -44.90
N ALA A 64 11.47 17.67 -44.38
CA ALA A 64 11.68 16.26 -44.01
C ALA A 64 12.55 15.84 -42.79
N LYS A 65 11.95 14.88 -42.06
CA LYS A 65 12.49 13.84 -41.17
C LYS A 65 12.83 14.20 -39.72
N SER A 66 12.03 13.56 -38.85
CA SER A 66 12.45 12.76 -37.70
C SER A 66 13.51 13.34 -36.76
N SER A 67 13.04 13.72 -35.57
CA SER A 67 13.79 13.73 -34.31
C SER A 67 12.73 13.71 -33.20
N SER A 68 12.20 12.57 -32.79
CA SER A 68 12.74 11.72 -31.70
C SER A 68 13.49 12.49 -30.61
N SER A 69 13.10 12.16 -29.37
CA SER A 69 13.78 12.41 -28.10
C SER A 69 13.69 13.80 -27.49
N VAL A 70 12.60 14.02 -26.76
CA VAL A 70 12.74 14.20 -25.30
C VAL A 70 11.92 13.10 -24.63
N ALA A 71 12.47 11.89 -24.63
CA ALA A 71 12.12 10.97 -23.57
C ALA A 71 12.67 11.64 -22.31
N SER A 72 11.79 12.28 -21.53
CA SER A 72 12.07 12.52 -20.13
C SER A 72 12.49 11.16 -19.59
N SER A 73 13.77 11.04 -19.27
CA SER A 73 14.33 9.94 -18.50
C SER A 73 13.65 10.00 -17.14
N SER A 74 12.40 9.55 -17.06
CA SER A 74 11.81 9.13 -15.81
C SER A 74 12.70 7.99 -15.35
N SER A 75 13.46 8.25 -14.29
CA SER A 75 14.12 7.20 -13.53
C SER A 75 13.09 6.11 -13.30
N MET A 76 13.32 4.92 -13.87
CA MET A 76 12.43 3.78 -13.71
C MET A 76 12.24 3.55 -12.21
N LYS A 77 10.97 3.47 -11.75
CA LYS A 77 10.66 3.24 -10.33
C LYS A 77 11.31 1.92 -9.87
N ALA A 78 11.78 1.85 -8.63
CA ALA A 78 12.41 0.64 -8.10
C ALA A 78 11.46 -0.57 -8.14
N ALA A 79 10.16 -0.35 -7.90
CA ALA A 79 9.13 -1.37 -8.06
C ALA A 79 9.08 -1.99 -9.48
N TRP A 80 9.38 -1.22 -10.53
CA TRP A 80 9.30 -1.69 -11.92
C TRP A 80 10.34 -2.74 -12.28
N ALA A 81 11.40 -2.85 -11.49
CA ALA A 81 12.40 -3.92 -11.64
C ALA A 81 11.82 -5.33 -11.37
N TYR A 82 10.64 -5.43 -10.75
CA TYR A 82 10.02 -6.69 -10.33
C TYR A 82 8.77 -7.07 -11.15
N LEU A 83 8.41 -6.26 -12.14
CA LEU A 83 7.31 -6.57 -13.05
C LEU A 83 7.64 -7.77 -13.92
N ASN A 84 6.60 -8.50 -14.35
CA ASN A 84 6.79 -9.61 -15.28
C ASN A 84 7.03 -9.06 -16.70
N PRO A 85 8.22 -9.26 -17.32
CA PRO A 85 8.51 -8.72 -18.64
C PRO A 85 7.64 -9.30 -19.77
N ASP A 86 6.97 -10.43 -19.53
CA ASP A 86 6.10 -11.08 -20.51
C ASP A 86 4.65 -10.55 -20.47
N ILE A 87 4.33 -9.63 -19.57
CA ILE A 87 3.01 -9.01 -19.43
C ILE A 87 3.00 -7.62 -20.07
N ASP A 88 1.97 -7.35 -20.87
CA ASP A 88 1.70 -6.01 -21.42
C ASP A 88 0.96 -5.17 -20.37
N TYR A 89 1.69 -4.30 -19.68
CA TYR A 89 1.14 -3.41 -18.66
C TYR A 89 0.61 -2.11 -19.27
N GLY A 90 -0.58 -1.73 -18.82
CA GLY A 90 -1.08 -0.36 -19.00
C GLY A 90 -0.37 0.64 -18.10
N GLU A 91 -0.69 1.92 -18.28
CA GLU A 91 -0.21 3.00 -17.43
C GLU A 91 -1.39 3.86 -16.96
N PHE A 92 -1.31 4.33 -15.73
CA PHE A 92 -2.19 5.33 -15.16
C PHE A 92 -1.35 6.40 -14.47
N THR A 93 -1.65 7.67 -14.73
CA THR A 93 -0.99 8.80 -14.04
C THR A 93 -1.96 9.33 -12.99
N ASP A 94 -1.54 9.30 -11.73
CA ASP A 94 -2.27 9.96 -10.65
C ASP A 94 -2.04 11.47 -10.74
N GLU A 95 -3.09 12.23 -11.04
CA GLU A 95 -2.99 13.68 -11.22
C GLU A 95 -2.68 14.43 -9.91
N ARG A 96 -2.88 13.78 -8.75
CA ARG A 96 -2.68 14.40 -7.44
C ARG A 96 -1.19 14.63 -7.13
N ASP A 97 -0.32 13.72 -7.58
CA ASP A 97 1.12 13.74 -7.30
C ASP A 97 2.01 13.51 -8.54
N GLY A 98 1.41 13.29 -9.72
CA GLY A 98 2.10 13.02 -10.98
C GLY A 98 2.71 11.63 -11.07
N GLN A 99 2.43 10.72 -10.13
CA GLN A 99 2.98 9.38 -10.14
C GLN A 99 2.33 8.51 -11.22
N VAL A 100 3.19 7.86 -12.01
CA VAL A 100 2.76 6.85 -12.99
C VAL A 100 2.76 5.46 -12.33
N TYR A 101 1.67 4.74 -12.46
CA TYR A 101 1.46 3.38 -12.00
C TYR A 101 1.26 2.47 -13.22
N LYS A 102 1.84 1.26 -13.17
CA LYS A 102 1.53 0.20 -14.11
C LYS A 102 0.20 -0.43 -13.74
N THR A 103 -0.55 -0.86 -14.75
CA THR A 103 -1.85 -1.50 -14.54
C THR A 103 -1.93 -2.80 -15.31
N VAL A 104 -2.68 -3.76 -14.77
CA VAL A 104 -2.85 -5.07 -15.37
C VAL A 104 -4.30 -5.49 -15.30
N LYS A 105 -4.83 -5.97 -16.44
CA LYS A 105 -6.15 -6.58 -16.51
C LYS A 105 -6.01 -8.06 -16.22
N ILE A 106 -6.64 -8.52 -15.14
CA ILE A 106 -6.62 -9.90 -14.70
C ILE A 106 -8.03 -10.45 -14.90
N CYS A 107 -8.13 -11.56 -15.63
CA CYS A 107 -9.40 -12.20 -15.95
C CYS A 107 -9.47 -13.61 -15.37
N ASP A 108 -10.68 -14.11 -15.18
CA ASP A 108 -10.90 -15.54 -14.99
C ASP A 108 -10.59 -16.35 -16.25
N LYS A 109 -10.63 -17.69 -16.13
CA LYS A 109 -10.24 -18.62 -17.20
C LYS A 109 -11.06 -18.49 -18.49
N ASN A 110 -12.23 -17.86 -18.44
CA ASN A 110 -13.13 -17.71 -19.58
C ASN A 110 -13.11 -16.28 -20.16
N ASP A 111 -12.28 -15.38 -19.60
CA ASP A 111 -12.26 -13.95 -19.94
C ASP A 111 -13.59 -13.22 -19.70
N GLU A 112 -14.46 -13.77 -18.85
CA GLU A 112 -15.80 -13.23 -18.59
C GLU A 112 -15.81 -12.26 -17.41
N ASN A 113 -14.99 -12.53 -16.40
CA ASN A 113 -14.86 -11.69 -15.21
C ASN A 113 -13.44 -11.15 -15.13
N CYS A 114 -13.29 -9.86 -15.47
CA CYS A 114 -12.00 -9.19 -15.46
C CYS A 114 -11.98 -8.00 -14.50
N GLN A 115 -10.86 -7.82 -13.81
CA GLN A 115 -10.57 -6.69 -12.95
C GLN A 115 -9.27 -6.03 -13.40
N THR A 116 -9.24 -4.70 -13.44
CA THR A 116 -8.01 -3.96 -13.74
C THR A 116 -7.39 -3.45 -12.45
N TRP A 117 -6.21 -3.96 -12.12
CA TRP A 117 -5.49 -3.65 -10.88
C TRP A 117 -4.28 -2.76 -11.17
N MET A 118 -3.88 -1.94 -10.20
CA MET A 118 -2.50 -1.45 -10.17
C MET A 118 -1.54 -2.65 -10.02
N ALA A 119 -0.42 -2.63 -10.75
CA ALA A 119 0.58 -3.69 -10.73
C ALA A 119 1.66 -3.44 -9.67
N GLU A 120 1.80 -2.22 -9.16
CA GLU A 120 2.55 -1.91 -7.94
C GLU A 120 1.62 -1.34 -6.85
N ASN A 121 2.12 -1.27 -5.61
CA ASN A 121 1.39 -0.66 -4.50
C ASN A 121 1.24 0.85 -4.70
N LEU A 122 0.14 1.40 -4.18
CA LEU A 122 -0.03 2.84 -4.12
C LEU A 122 1.10 3.47 -3.28
N ASN A 123 1.62 4.60 -3.76
CA ASN A 123 2.69 5.35 -3.10
C ASN A 123 2.30 6.83 -2.90
N TYR A 124 1.01 7.11 -2.82
CA TYR A 124 0.46 8.45 -2.65
C TYR A 124 0.67 8.94 -1.21
N ASP A 125 1.21 10.15 -1.06
CA ASP A 125 1.37 10.79 0.25
C ASP A 125 0.12 11.63 0.57
N PRO A 126 -0.71 11.25 1.55
CA PRO A 126 -1.89 12.03 1.94
C PRO A 126 -1.52 13.31 2.71
N GLY A 127 -0.25 13.51 3.09
CA GLY A 127 0.19 14.61 3.92
C GLY A 127 -0.07 14.35 5.41
N ASP A 128 -0.45 15.40 6.13
CA ASP A 128 -0.75 15.29 7.57
C ASP A 128 -2.12 14.62 7.78
N VAL A 129 -2.11 13.50 8.49
CA VAL A 129 -3.29 12.67 8.79
C VAL A 129 -3.61 12.63 10.29
N SER A 130 -2.93 13.44 11.12
CA SER A 130 -3.10 13.38 12.58
C SER A 130 -4.53 13.65 13.05
N ASP A 131 -5.31 14.39 12.26
CA ASP A 131 -6.70 14.71 12.55
C ASP A 131 -7.68 13.56 12.26
N MET A 132 -7.22 12.45 11.65
CA MET A 132 -8.07 11.30 11.32
C MET A 132 -8.25 10.31 12.47
N GLY A 133 -7.37 10.32 13.47
CA GLY A 133 -7.46 9.46 14.64
C GLY A 133 -6.10 9.23 15.32
N ASP A 134 -6.15 8.70 16.55
CA ASP A 134 -4.94 8.48 17.39
C ASP A 134 -3.92 7.53 16.76
N TYR A 135 -4.35 6.65 15.85
CA TYR A 135 -3.52 5.66 15.15
C TYR A 135 -3.27 6.03 13.68
N ALA A 136 -3.76 7.20 13.23
CA ALA A 136 -3.70 7.59 11.83
C ALA A 136 -2.26 7.80 11.39
N TRP A 137 -1.82 6.98 10.42
CA TRP A 137 -0.46 7.04 9.93
C TRP A 137 -0.35 6.54 8.49
N SER A 138 0.53 7.19 7.73
CA SER A 138 1.02 6.69 6.45
C SER A 138 2.51 6.97 6.32
N GLY A 139 3.25 6.01 5.77
CA GLY A 139 4.68 6.18 5.59
C GLY A 139 5.35 5.02 4.89
N CYS A 140 6.68 5.13 4.79
CA CYS A 140 7.53 4.09 4.23
C CYS A 140 7.88 3.06 5.30
N TYR A 141 8.05 1.81 4.90
CA TYR A 141 8.62 0.80 5.78
C TYR A 141 9.98 1.28 6.33
N ASP A 142 10.24 1.06 7.63
CA ASP A 142 11.41 1.57 8.38
C ASP A 142 11.61 3.09 8.32
N ASN A 143 10.59 3.86 7.92
CA ASN A 143 10.69 5.30 7.68
C ASN A 143 11.75 5.69 6.63
N GLU A 144 12.08 4.77 5.72
CA GLU A 144 13.09 4.97 4.67
C GLU A 144 12.44 5.23 3.32
N SER A 145 12.70 6.39 2.70
CA SER A 145 12.11 6.78 1.41
C SER A 145 12.33 5.75 0.28
N ALA A 146 13.50 5.11 0.25
CA ALA A 146 13.82 4.07 -0.73
C ALA A 146 12.88 2.84 -0.61
N ASN A 147 12.31 2.59 0.58
CA ASN A 147 11.33 1.53 0.75
C ASN A 147 9.98 1.91 0.16
N CYS A 148 9.58 3.18 0.17
CA CYS A 148 8.41 3.64 -0.58
C CYS A 148 8.61 3.47 -2.10
N ASP A 149 9.80 3.77 -2.62
CA ASP A 149 10.09 3.63 -4.06
C ASP A 149 9.99 2.16 -4.53
N LYS A 150 10.31 1.22 -3.65
CA LYS A 150 10.28 -0.23 -3.92
C LYS A 150 8.93 -0.85 -3.61
N TYR A 151 8.39 -0.59 -2.42
CA TYR A 151 7.23 -1.28 -1.86
C TYR A 151 5.94 -0.47 -1.91
N GLY A 152 5.99 0.81 -2.22
CA GLY A 152 4.88 1.74 -1.98
C GLY A 152 4.76 2.10 -0.49
N ARG A 153 3.72 2.87 -0.19
CA ARG A 153 3.42 3.32 1.18
C ARG A 153 2.57 2.30 1.92
N LEU A 154 2.71 2.34 3.23
CA LEU A 154 1.81 1.71 4.18
C LEU A 154 0.82 2.76 4.71
N TYR A 155 -0.39 2.32 5.01
CA TYR A 155 -1.49 3.16 5.46
C TYR A 155 -2.22 2.45 6.60
N THR A 156 -2.55 3.14 7.70
CA THR A 156 -3.56 2.64 8.63
C THR A 156 -4.94 2.63 7.99
N TRP A 157 -5.88 1.86 8.55
CA TRP A 157 -7.12 1.58 7.84
C TRP A 157 -7.97 2.84 7.60
N GLU A 158 -8.09 3.74 8.57
CA GLU A 158 -8.76 5.04 8.37
C GLU A 158 -8.13 5.91 7.29
N VAL A 159 -6.81 5.87 7.16
CA VAL A 159 -6.10 6.60 6.09
C VAL A 159 -6.34 5.91 4.74
N ALA A 160 -6.31 4.57 4.69
CA ALA A 160 -6.64 3.81 3.48
C ALA A 160 -8.08 4.05 3.03
N MET A 161 -9.02 4.17 3.98
CA MET A 161 -10.43 4.48 3.77
C MET A 161 -10.67 5.96 3.46
N ASP A 162 -9.69 6.83 3.70
CA ASP A 162 -9.81 8.30 3.63
C ASP A 162 -11.00 8.84 4.44
N ASP A 163 -11.23 8.28 5.64
CA ASP A 163 -12.38 8.61 6.49
C ASP A 163 -12.08 8.39 7.98
N ALA A 164 -12.04 9.48 8.74
CA ALA A 164 -11.80 9.46 10.20
C ALA A 164 -12.89 8.69 10.98
N SER A 165 -14.11 8.58 10.44
CA SER A 165 -15.17 7.77 11.06
C SER A 165 -14.87 6.26 11.03
N CYS A 166 -13.89 5.85 10.21
CA CYS A 166 -13.42 4.48 10.10
C CYS A 166 -12.24 4.14 11.02
N ALA A 167 -11.79 5.08 11.85
CA ALA A 167 -10.70 4.89 12.81
C ALA A 167 -10.88 3.67 13.72
N TYR A 168 -9.76 3.16 14.21
CA TYR A 168 -9.72 2.08 15.21
C TYR A 168 -10.72 2.34 16.37
N GLY A 169 -11.52 1.33 16.73
CA GLY A 169 -12.58 1.45 17.74
C GLY A 169 -13.93 1.93 17.19
N ASN A 170 -14.00 2.41 15.95
CA ASN A 170 -15.25 2.83 15.32
C ASN A 170 -15.77 1.79 14.32
N SER A 171 -17.08 1.58 14.32
CA SER A 171 -17.72 0.76 13.30
C SER A 171 -17.92 1.58 12.02
N CYS A 172 -17.34 1.12 10.93
CA CYS A 172 -17.41 1.73 9.61
C CYS A 172 -17.75 0.64 8.58
N ASN A 173 -18.93 0.78 7.98
CA ASN A 173 -19.48 -0.17 7.02
C ASN A 173 -20.10 0.60 5.85
N PRO A 174 -19.28 1.22 4.99
CA PRO A 174 -19.77 2.00 3.88
C PRO A 174 -20.55 1.12 2.90
N SER A 175 -21.61 1.68 2.34
CA SER A 175 -22.37 1.00 1.29
C SER A 175 -21.74 1.26 -0.07
N GLY A 176 -21.34 0.19 -0.76
CA GLY A 176 -20.82 0.26 -2.12
C GLY A 176 -19.30 0.43 -2.20
N ILE A 177 -18.84 1.07 -3.27
CA ILE A 177 -17.42 1.25 -3.56
C ILE A 177 -16.86 2.39 -2.71
N VAL A 178 -15.72 2.14 -2.05
CA VAL A 178 -14.97 3.13 -1.28
C VAL A 178 -13.75 3.55 -2.08
N GLN A 179 -13.74 4.78 -2.59
CA GLN A 179 -12.54 5.30 -3.25
C GLN A 179 -11.34 5.21 -2.31
N GLY A 180 -11.49 5.75 -1.10
CA GLY A 180 -10.42 5.84 -0.12
C GLY A 180 -9.23 6.63 -0.66
N VAL A 181 -8.03 6.26 -0.23
CA VAL A 181 -6.78 6.91 -0.65
C VAL A 181 -6.44 6.71 -2.14
N CYS A 182 -7.13 5.80 -2.83
CA CYS A 182 -6.96 5.58 -4.25
C CYS A 182 -7.39 6.81 -5.09
N PRO A 183 -6.81 6.98 -6.30
CA PRO A 183 -7.15 8.10 -7.17
C PRO A 183 -8.57 7.98 -7.74
N ALA A 184 -9.09 9.09 -8.27
CA ALA A 184 -10.41 9.11 -8.91
C ALA A 184 -10.52 8.05 -10.02
N GLY A 185 -11.64 7.34 -10.07
CA GLY A 185 -11.85 6.22 -10.99
C GLY A 185 -11.25 4.89 -10.51
N TRP A 186 -10.59 4.89 -9.36
CA TRP A 186 -10.07 3.72 -8.67
C TRP A 186 -10.65 3.64 -7.25
N HIS A 187 -10.54 2.49 -6.61
CA HIS A 187 -11.04 2.28 -5.27
C HIS A 187 -10.19 1.32 -4.45
N LEU A 188 -10.33 1.41 -3.13
CA LEU A 188 -9.82 0.41 -2.20
C LEU A 188 -10.66 -0.88 -2.37
N PRO A 189 -10.03 -2.04 -2.67
CA PRO A 189 -10.78 -3.25 -2.98
C PRO A 189 -11.64 -3.72 -1.79
N THR A 190 -12.82 -4.24 -2.07
CA THR A 190 -13.62 -4.94 -1.04
C THR A 190 -13.12 -6.36 -0.82
N LYS A 191 -13.61 -7.02 0.24
CA LYS A 191 -13.38 -8.45 0.48
C LYS A 191 -13.83 -9.26 -0.75
N GLU A 192 -14.99 -8.94 -1.31
CA GLU A 192 -15.53 -9.58 -2.50
C GLU A 192 -14.65 -9.35 -3.74
N ASP A 193 -14.00 -8.19 -3.87
CA ASP A 193 -13.08 -7.94 -4.99
C ASP A 193 -11.79 -8.75 -4.88
N TRP A 194 -11.24 -8.89 -3.68
CA TRP A 194 -10.13 -9.82 -3.44
C TRP A 194 -10.53 -11.26 -3.78
N GLN A 195 -11.72 -11.70 -3.39
CA GLN A 195 -12.22 -13.04 -3.73
C GLN A 195 -12.34 -13.24 -5.25
N LYS A 196 -12.80 -12.24 -6.00
CA LYS A 196 -12.85 -12.29 -7.47
C LYS A 196 -11.46 -12.41 -8.09
N LEU A 197 -10.44 -11.77 -7.51
CA LEU A 197 -9.06 -11.86 -7.99
C LEU A 197 -8.47 -13.27 -7.77
N VAL A 198 -8.55 -13.79 -6.54
CA VAL A 198 -7.80 -14.99 -6.15
C VAL A 198 -8.48 -16.30 -6.51
N LYS A 199 -9.82 -16.34 -6.51
CA LYS A 199 -10.59 -17.57 -6.71
C LYS A 199 -10.36 -18.23 -8.09
N PRO A 200 -10.25 -17.49 -9.21
CA PRO A 200 -9.96 -18.10 -10.52
C PRO A 200 -8.57 -18.74 -10.62
N MET A 201 -7.61 -18.26 -9.82
CA MET A 201 -6.22 -18.73 -9.78
C MET A 201 -6.03 -19.92 -8.83
N ALA A 202 -6.93 -20.08 -7.85
CA ALA A 202 -6.84 -21.13 -6.86
C ALA A 202 -7.10 -22.53 -7.46
N THR A 203 -6.35 -23.52 -7.00
CA THR A 203 -6.57 -24.94 -7.33
C THR A 203 -7.52 -25.62 -6.35
N SER A 204 -7.58 -25.14 -5.11
CA SER A 204 -8.59 -25.46 -4.10
C SER A 204 -8.82 -24.25 -3.21
N VAL A 205 -9.99 -24.21 -2.57
CA VAL A 205 -10.34 -23.17 -1.61
C VAL A 205 -10.75 -23.84 -0.32
N ASP A 206 -10.00 -23.60 0.76
CA ASP A 206 -10.43 -23.95 2.10
C ASP A 206 -11.15 -22.73 2.69
N ASP A 207 -12.47 -22.88 2.80
CA ASP A 207 -13.37 -21.87 3.33
C ASP A 207 -13.58 -22.11 4.83
N TYR A 208 -12.86 -21.34 5.64
CA TYR A 208 -13.17 -21.23 7.05
C TYR A 208 -14.09 -20.02 7.26
N THR A 209 -14.98 -20.11 8.24
CA THR A 209 -15.98 -19.06 8.55
C THR A 209 -15.41 -17.65 8.74
N THR A 210 -14.11 -17.54 8.98
CA THR A 210 -13.39 -16.32 9.37
C THR A 210 -12.14 -16.05 8.53
N PHE A 211 -11.75 -16.99 7.66
CA PHE A 211 -10.49 -16.96 6.93
C PHE A 211 -10.59 -17.83 5.68
N TRP A 212 -10.06 -17.38 4.56
CA TRP A 212 -10.02 -18.17 3.32
C TRP A 212 -8.58 -18.41 2.90
N ASP A 213 -8.32 -19.66 2.52
CA ASP A 213 -7.08 -20.10 1.91
C ASP A 213 -7.35 -20.46 0.44
N TYR A 214 -6.74 -19.70 -0.47
CA TYR A 214 -6.81 -19.90 -1.91
C TYR A 214 -5.51 -20.57 -2.38
N TYR A 215 -5.47 -21.90 -2.28
CA TYR A 215 -4.27 -22.69 -2.52
C TYR A 215 -3.78 -22.55 -3.97
N GLY A 216 -2.51 -22.16 -4.11
CA GLY A 216 -1.84 -21.93 -5.40
C GLY A 216 -1.96 -20.51 -5.94
N ALA A 217 -2.97 -19.73 -5.53
CA ALA A 217 -3.17 -18.37 -6.04
C ALA A 217 -2.01 -17.42 -5.66
N GLY A 218 -1.36 -17.65 -4.52
CA GLY A 218 -0.24 -16.82 -4.07
C GLY A 218 0.97 -16.89 -5.00
N VAL A 219 1.25 -18.05 -5.60
CA VAL A 219 2.36 -18.19 -6.57
C VAL A 219 2.15 -17.28 -7.78
N GLU A 220 0.92 -17.19 -8.28
CA GLU A 220 0.59 -16.40 -9.47
C GLU A 220 0.65 -14.87 -9.23
N LEU A 221 0.46 -14.44 -7.98
CA LEU A 221 0.41 -13.02 -7.59
C LEU A 221 1.77 -12.47 -7.14
N LYS A 222 2.60 -13.30 -6.48
CA LYS A 222 3.92 -12.90 -5.98
C LYS A 222 4.85 -12.58 -7.15
N THR A 223 5.67 -11.54 -6.99
CA THR A 223 6.82 -11.31 -7.87
C THR A 223 7.75 -12.52 -7.89
N VAL A 224 8.50 -12.67 -8.99
CA VAL A 224 9.50 -13.74 -9.11
C VAL A 224 10.60 -13.56 -8.06
N ASP A 225 11.10 -12.34 -7.87
CA ASP A 225 12.16 -12.03 -6.90
C ASP A 225 11.71 -10.94 -5.91
N GLY A 226 12.54 -10.62 -4.92
CA GLY A 226 12.26 -9.60 -3.89
C GLY A 226 11.70 -10.15 -2.58
N TRP A 227 11.36 -11.43 -2.56
CA TRP A 227 11.05 -12.21 -1.37
C TRP A 227 12.34 -12.78 -0.76
N ASN A 228 12.39 -12.90 0.57
CA ASN A 228 13.44 -13.63 1.27
C ASN A 228 13.56 -15.01 0.62
N PRO A 229 14.79 -15.50 0.33
CA PRO A 229 15.02 -16.68 -0.51
C PRO A 229 14.03 -17.79 -0.19
N SER A 230 12.99 -17.88 -1.03
CA SER A 230 12.01 -18.95 -0.94
C SER A 230 12.79 -20.25 -1.06
N SER A 231 12.38 -21.30 -0.35
CA SER A 231 12.69 -22.63 -0.85
C SER A 231 12.23 -22.66 -2.32
N ASN A 232 13.04 -23.24 -3.21
CA ASN A 232 12.79 -23.19 -4.66
C ASN A 232 11.40 -23.74 -5.07
N GLU A 233 10.69 -24.38 -4.14
CA GLU A 233 9.41 -25.06 -4.33
C GLU A 233 8.22 -24.09 -4.38
N ASN A 234 8.27 -22.92 -3.72
CA ASN A 234 7.11 -22.01 -3.56
C ASN A 234 7.37 -20.59 -4.06
N LYS A 235 8.31 -20.44 -5.00
CA LYS A 235 8.68 -19.18 -5.64
C LYS A 235 7.50 -18.59 -6.42
N GLY A 236 7.33 -17.27 -6.38
CA GLY A 236 6.34 -16.57 -7.22
C GLY A 236 6.66 -16.71 -8.71
N THR A 237 5.62 -16.81 -9.54
CA THR A 237 5.72 -16.80 -11.02
C THR A 237 5.36 -15.44 -11.59
N ASN A 238 4.56 -14.65 -10.86
CA ASN A 238 3.95 -13.42 -11.33
C ASN A 238 3.21 -13.57 -12.67
N ALA A 239 2.61 -14.74 -12.95
CA ALA A 239 1.97 -14.96 -14.26
C ALA A 239 0.68 -14.12 -14.42
N SER A 240 0.08 -13.69 -13.30
CA SER A 240 -1.05 -12.74 -13.32
C SER A 240 -0.64 -11.30 -13.65
N GLY A 241 0.65 -10.97 -13.51
CA GLY A 241 1.16 -9.61 -13.60
C GLY A 241 0.89 -8.73 -12.36
N PHE A 242 0.19 -9.22 -11.34
CA PHE A 242 -0.16 -8.46 -10.13
C PHE A 242 1.07 -7.92 -9.36
N SER A 243 2.22 -8.59 -9.50
CA SER A 243 3.53 -8.16 -8.99
C SER A 243 3.54 -7.77 -7.50
N ALA A 244 3.05 -8.65 -6.63
CA ALA A 244 3.10 -8.44 -5.20
C ALA A 244 4.53 -8.57 -4.64
N LEU A 245 5.00 -7.48 -4.01
CA LEU A 245 6.25 -7.44 -3.24
C LEU A 245 5.94 -7.53 -1.74
N PRO A 246 6.84 -8.16 -0.93
CA PRO A 246 6.65 -8.31 0.50
C PRO A 246 7.07 -7.06 1.26
N ALA A 247 6.17 -6.08 1.30
CA ALA A 247 6.35 -4.81 1.99
C ALA A 247 6.36 -4.94 3.53
N GLY A 248 5.99 -6.11 4.07
CA GLY A 248 5.73 -6.25 5.49
C GLY A 248 4.52 -5.43 5.92
N TYR A 249 4.55 -4.97 7.16
CA TYR A 249 3.56 -4.07 7.74
C TYR A 249 4.21 -3.19 8.79
N SER A 250 3.50 -2.13 9.19
CA SER A 250 3.81 -1.38 10.40
C SER A 250 2.80 -1.69 11.50
N TYR A 251 3.23 -1.56 12.75
CA TYR A 251 2.39 -1.60 13.94
C TYR A 251 2.75 -0.42 14.84
N TYR A 252 1.84 0.00 15.72
CA TYR A 252 2.00 1.23 16.51
C TYR A 252 2.31 2.46 15.63
N TYR A 253 1.51 2.71 14.58
CA TYR A 253 1.54 3.95 13.78
C TYR A 253 2.94 4.39 13.32
N GLY A 254 3.79 3.42 12.96
CA GLY A 254 5.12 3.66 12.37
C GLY A 254 6.18 4.24 13.31
N GLU A 255 5.90 4.42 14.60
CA GLU A 255 6.83 5.02 15.56
C GLU A 255 7.96 4.07 15.99
N SER A 256 7.71 2.76 16.01
CA SER A 256 8.72 1.78 16.49
C SER A 256 8.52 0.35 16.01
N GLY A 257 7.51 0.09 15.17
CA GLY A 257 7.12 -1.25 14.79
C GLY A 257 7.01 -1.46 13.28
N PHE A 258 7.98 -2.17 12.73
CA PHE A 258 7.94 -2.70 11.37
C PHE A 258 8.35 -4.16 11.40
N ASP A 259 7.64 -5.00 10.65
CA ASP A 259 7.96 -6.42 10.61
C ASP A 259 7.62 -7.03 9.24
N ASP A 260 8.20 -8.21 8.99
CA ASP A 260 7.95 -9.06 7.83
C ASP A 260 8.28 -8.50 6.43
N ALA A 261 9.00 -7.38 6.31
CA ALA A 261 9.54 -6.99 5.00
C ALA A 261 10.44 -8.10 4.44
N GLY A 262 10.23 -8.46 3.18
CA GLY A 262 10.85 -9.63 2.57
C GLY A 262 10.10 -10.95 2.81
N TYR A 263 9.22 -11.03 3.81
CA TYR A 263 8.56 -12.28 4.20
C TYR A 263 7.06 -12.31 3.90
N ARG A 264 6.36 -11.18 4.09
CA ARG A 264 4.90 -11.08 3.87
C ARG A 264 4.54 -9.82 3.09
N ALA A 265 3.49 -9.93 2.29
CA ALA A 265 2.81 -8.79 1.68
C ALA A 265 1.41 -8.70 2.25
N TYR A 266 1.02 -7.56 2.79
CA TYR A 266 -0.31 -7.30 3.34
C TYR A 266 -1.02 -6.20 2.56
N PHE A 267 -2.31 -6.40 2.27
CA PHE A 267 -3.12 -5.47 1.51
C PHE A 267 -4.46 -5.23 2.19
N TRP A 268 -4.84 -3.96 2.33
CA TRP A 268 -6.13 -3.60 2.90
C TRP A 268 -7.31 -3.99 2.02
N SER A 269 -8.41 -4.34 2.68
CA SER A 269 -9.75 -4.33 2.11
C SER A 269 -10.56 -3.18 2.72
N ALA A 270 -11.47 -2.60 1.95
CA ALA A 270 -12.45 -1.62 2.43
C ALA A 270 -13.55 -2.24 3.31
N THR A 271 -13.57 -3.57 3.47
CA THR A 271 -14.60 -4.28 4.22
C THR A 271 -14.18 -4.46 5.68
N GLN A 272 -14.97 -3.92 6.61
CA GLN A 272 -14.80 -4.21 8.04
C GLN A 272 -15.23 -5.65 8.37
N ARG A 273 -14.65 -6.23 9.43
CA ARG A 273 -15.17 -7.46 10.03
C ARG A 273 -16.54 -7.23 10.67
N GLU A 274 -17.45 -8.17 10.47
CA GLU A 274 -18.79 -8.09 11.05
C GLU A 274 -18.74 -8.15 12.58
N ASN A 275 -19.48 -7.26 13.25
CA ASN A 275 -19.57 -7.16 14.72
C ASN A 275 -18.23 -6.91 15.44
N ASP A 276 -17.24 -6.35 14.74
CA ASP A 276 -15.92 -6.01 15.28
C ASP A 276 -15.48 -4.64 14.70
N SER A 277 -15.42 -3.63 15.57
CA SER A 277 -15.03 -2.26 15.21
C SER A 277 -13.53 -2.07 15.07
N ASP A 278 -12.73 -3.05 15.50
CA ASP A 278 -11.29 -2.91 15.64
C ASP A 278 -10.56 -3.57 14.48
N SER A 279 -11.25 -4.43 13.72
CA SER A 279 -10.67 -5.22 12.65
C SER A 279 -11.29 -4.98 11.28
N ALA A 280 -10.46 -4.99 10.24
CA ALA A 280 -10.87 -4.98 8.84
C ALA A 280 -10.27 -6.16 8.09
N TYR A 281 -10.92 -6.54 6.99
CA TYR A 281 -10.38 -7.59 6.12
C TYR A 281 -9.09 -7.14 5.44
N GLY A 282 -8.24 -8.09 5.13
CA GLY A 282 -7.04 -7.87 4.33
C GLY A 282 -6.60 -9.15 3.65
N MET A 283 -5.92 -9.01 2.52
CA MET A 283 -5.24 -10.12 1.86
C MET A 283 -3.79 -10.16 2.32
N TYR A 284 -3.25 -11.35 2.56
CA TYR A 284 -1.80 -11.50 2.69
C TYR A 284 -1.23 -12.68 1.89
N LEU A 285 0.06 -12.54 1.57
CA LEU A 285 0.88 -13.54 0.89
C LEU A 285 2.12 -13.81 1.75
N TYR A 286 2.59 -15.05 1.77
CA TYR A 286 3.75 -15.47 2.58
C TYR A 286 4.85 -16.08 1.70
N TYR A 287 6.11 -15.78 2.00
CA TYR A 287 7.25 -16.20 1.17
C TYR A 287 7.35 -17.72 1.00
N TYR A 288 7.00 -18.48 2.04
CA TYR A 288 7.12 -19.93 2.07
C TYR A 288 5.86 -20.65 1.60
N ASP A 289 4.73 -19.96 1.45
CA ASP A 289 3.46 -20.59 1.09
C ASP A 289 3.06 -20.28 -0.37
N VAL A 290 2.26 -21.16 -0.95
CA VAL A 290 1.69 -21.01 -2.29
C VAL A 290 0.31 -20.36 -2.27
N SER A 291 -0.30 -20.26 -1.10
CA SER A 291 -1.64 -19.74 -0.93
C SER A 291 -1.71 -18.22 -0.94
N ALA A 292 -2.85 -17.70 -1.41
CA ALA A 292 -3.29 -16.36 -1.07
C ALA A 292 -4.32 -16.45 0.05
N TYR A 293 -4.16 -15.59 1.06
CA TYR A 293 -4.96 -15.66 2.28
C TYR A 293 -5.82 -14.43 2.44
N LEU A 294 -7.08 -14.61 2.81
CA LEU A 294 -8.00 -13.52 3.11
C LEU A 294 -8.49 -13.66 4.54
N GLY A 295 -8.09 -12.71 5.40
CA GLY A 295 -8.38 -12.71 6.83
C GLY A 295 -8.71 -11.31 7.33
N TYR A 296 -8.66 -11.10 8.64
CA TYR A 296 -8.86 -9.79 9.25
C TYR A 296 -7.73 -9.43 10.21
N TYR A 297 -7.50 -8.13 10.35
CA TYR A 297 -6.39 -7.54 11.07
C TYR A 297 -6.84 -6.27 11.77
N GLY A 298 -6.12 -5.88 12.83
CA GLY A 298 -6.37 -4.62 13.55
C GLY A 298 -6.21 -3.41 12.64
N LYS A 299 -7.15 -2.47 12.70
CA LYS A 299 -7.17 -1.25 11.87
C LYS A 299 -5.98 -0.32 12.11
N ASP A 300 -5.31 -0.48 13.26
CA ASP A 300 -4.12 0.25 13.71
C ASP A 300 -2.81 -0.23 13.08
N TYR A 301 -2.83 -1.31 12.30
CA TYR A 301 -1.68 -1.72 11.48
C TYR A 301 -1.56 -0.86 10.21
N GLY A 302 -0.34 -0.68 9.70
CA GLY A 302 -0.11 -0.10 8.38
C GLY A 302 0.11 -1.17 7.32
N PHE A 303 -0.80 -1.30 6.35
CA PHE A 303 -0.65 -2.21 5.21
C PHE A 303 -0.59 -1.45 3.89
N SER A 304 -0.15 -2.16 2.84
CA SER A 304 -0.16 -1.61 1.48
C SER A 304 -1.58 -1.45 0.95
N VAL A 305 -1.77 -0.49 0.05
CA VAL A 305 -2.99 -0.35 -0.74
C VAL A 305 -2.72 -0.75 -2.18
N ARG A 306 -3.62 -1.58 -2.74
CA ARG A 306 -3.60 -1.96 -4.15
C ARG A 306 -4.91 -1.56 -4.80
N CYS A 307 -4.90 -0.46 -5.54
CA CYS A 307 -6.13 0.11 -6.08
C CYS A 307 -6.69 -0.74 -7.21
N LEU A 308 -8.01 -0.86 -7.23
CA LEU A 308 -8.80 -1.54 -8.26
C LEU A 308 -9.56 -0.48 -9.07
N GLN A 309 -9.55 -0.59 -10.39
CA GLN A 309 -10.28 0.34 -11.25
C GLN A 309 -11.79 0.12 -11.10
N ASN A 310 -12.56 1.20 -11.07
CA ASN A 310 -14.01 1.11 -11.04
C ASN A 310 -14.52 0.42 -12.32
N SER A 311 -15.45 -0.52 -12.16
CA SER A 311 -16.17 -1.08 -13.31
C SER A 311 -17.04 0.01 -13.94
N ASN A 312 -16.88 0.22 -15.25
CA ASN A 312 -17.79 1.06 -16.04
C ASN A 312 -19.16 0.41 -16.21
#